data_AF-A0A2D6FJR8-F1
#
_entry.id   AF-A0A2D6FJR8-F1
#
_cell.length_a   1.000
_cell.length_b   1.000
_cell.length_c   1.000
_cell.angle_alpha   90.00
_cell.angle_beta   90.00
_cell.angle_gamma   90.00
#
_symmetry.space_group_name_H-M   'P 1'
#
loop_
_entity.id
_entity.type
_entity.pdbx_description
1 polymer ?
#
loop_
_entity_poly.entity_id
_entity_poly.type
_entity_poly.pdbx_seq_one_letter_code
_entity_poly.pdbx_strand_id
1 'polypeptide(L)'
;MADIKGRTLAATYRKLLYTADDDGLEGNTSATTSVITTDDGDGTSTASCLNLGIDRIGIGTSAPGQLLHIKSTSASTTVMIETSNNGSDATLALKSSDNQWNINSKEGGTFDIADEGTSVRMTIDGAGQVGIGIEAPEALLHLNVTGSVIAPATGSLLVLEDTSGPCGINILTGKTATDDPFISFGDEDAAEQVKIYYEHDQSPELLHFEIGGQDRMVLTNAGNVGIGTAAPREEFHVYDSATTATSGNLLIQGNHNSEEVGNHQSGLLFKIDSADDDNKKKAGIFLKRTGWYGVGDMHFALENTASEDNVDLSTDTKMIIKGSGQVGIGITAPAQALDVKGSLRIEDDASTDTAIL
;
A
#
# COMPACT_ATOMS: atom_id res chain seq x y z
N MET A 1 36.53 8.63 -69.20
CA MET A 1 35.47 7.61 -69.36
C MET A 1 35.95 6.38 -70.17
N ALA A 2 37.15 5.88 -69.90
CA ALA A 2 37.75 4.78 -70.65
C ALA A 2 38.34 3.73 -69.69
N ASP A 3 37.51 2.85 -69.11
CA ASP A 3 37.95 1.52 -68.63
C ASP A 3 36.78 0.61 -68.18
N ILE A 4 35.86 0.25 -69.09
CA ILE A 4 34.79 -0.73 -68.77
C ILE A 4 34.68 -1.85 -69.84
N LYS A 5 35.47 -1.79 -70.92
CA LYS A 5 35.43 -2.84 -71.96
C LYS A 5 36.21 -4.08 -71.50
N GLY A 6 35.52 -5.21 -71.34
CA GLY A 6 36.13 -6.53 -71.13
C GLY A 6 36.02 -7.13 -69.72
N ARG A 7 35.35 -6.44 -68.78
CA ARG A 7 35.07 -6.98 -67.44
C ARG A 7 33.65 -7.55 -67.37
N THR A 8 33.48 -8.70 -66.71
CA THR A 8 32.16 -9.32 -66.52
C THR A 8 31.29 -8.42 -65.65
N LEU A 9 29.96 -8.43 -65.84
CA LEU A 9 29.02 -7.63 -65.04
C LEU A 9 29.22 -7.83 -63.51
N ALA A 10 29.67 -9.03 -63.11
CA ALA A 10 30.04 -9.37 -61.74
C ALA A 10 31.32 -8.67 -61.24
N ALA A 11 32.30 -8.39 -62.10
CA ALA A 11 33.51 -7.65 -61.76
C ALA A 11 33.29 -6.13 -61.67
N THR A 12 32.18 -5.61 -62.21
CA THR A 12 31.85 -4.18 -62.26
C THR A 12 30.89 -3.73 -61.15
N TYR A 13 30.34 -4.66 -60.34
CA TYR A 13 29.23 -4.38 -59.42
C TYR A 13 29.63 -3.76 -58.06
N ARG A 14 30.92 -3.50 -57.79
CA ARG A 14 31.37 -2.86 -56.52
C ARG A 14 31.48 -1.33 -56.55
N LYS A 15 31.10 -0.65 -57.65
CA LYS A 15 31.42 0.78 -57.88
C LYS A 15 30.19 1.68 -58.06
N LEU A 16 29.35 1.80 -57.04
CA LEU A 16 28.28 2.81 -57.01
C LEU A 16 28.27 3.71 -55.77
N LEU A 17 29.31 3.68 -54.94
CA LEU A 17 29.63 4.80 -54.04
C LEU A 17 30.94 5.46 -54.49
N TYR A 18 30.80 6.50 -55.32
CA TYR A 18 31.79 7.57 -55.49
C TYR A 18 31.02 8.87 -55.24
N THR A 19 31.47 9.70 -54.30
CA THR A 19 31.36 11.14 -54.46
C THR A 19 32.56 11.54 -55.32
N ALA A 20 32.32 11.93 -56.58
CA ALA A 20 33.31 12.64 -57.39
C ALA A 20 33.52 14.02 -56.74
N ASP A 21 34.73 14.59 -56.76
CA ASP A 21 35.23 15.24 -57.96
C ASP A 21 36.71 14.92 -58.33
N ASP A 22 37.04 15.26 -59.57
CA ASP A 22 38.34 15.10 -60.23
C ASP A 22 39.51 15.61 -59.36
N ASP A 23 40.35 14.69 -58.86
CA ASP A 23 41.84 14.77 -58.86
C ASP A 23 42.52 13.86 -57.81
N GLY A 24 42.06 12.62 -57.69
CA GLY A 24 42.92 11.52 -57.27
C GLY A 24 42.99 11.25 -55.76
N LEU A 25 42.49 10.07 -55.39
CA LEU A 25 42.84 9.41 -54.14
C LEU A 25 43.21 7.95 -54.46
N GLU A 26 44.48 7.77 -54.82
CA GLU A 26 45.19 6.51 -54.59
C GLU A 26 45.48 6.40 -53.09
N GLY A 27 45.06 5.30 -52.44
CA GLY A 27 45.59 4.96 -51.12
C GLY A 27 44.61 4.42 -50.07
N ASN A 28 43.77 3.44 -50.40
CA ASN A 28 43.42 2.44 -49.38
C ASN A 28 43.34 1.06 -50.02
N THR A 29 44.41 0.28 -49.85
CA THR A 29 44.55 -1.11 -50.31
C THR A 29 43.89 -2.13 -49.36
N SER A 30 43.11 -1.69 -48.37
CA SER A 30 42.32 -2.60 -47.52
C SER A 30 40.96 -2.90 -48.16
N ALA A 31 40.79 -4.14 -48.63
CA ALA A 31 39.65 -4.59 -49.44
C ALA A 31 38.26 -4.55 -48.75
N THR A 32 38.15 -4.09 -47.50
CA THR A 32 37.00 -4.37 -46.62
C THR A 32 36.23 -3.14 -46.12
N THR A 33 36.67 -1.91 -46.38
CA THR A 33 36.01 -0.69 -45.83
C THR A 33 36.03 0.47 -46.83
N SER A 34 34.86 1.04 -47.12
CA SER A 34 34.72 2.29 -47.88
C SER A 34 34.44 3.45 -46.93
N VAL A 35 35.19 4.55 -47.03
CA VAL A 35 34.97 5.79 -46.27
C VAL A 35 34.42 6.83 -47.24
N ILE A 36 33.29 7.45 -46.89
CA ILE A 36 32.77 8.58 -47.66
C ILE A 36 33.61 9.81 -47.29
N THR A 37 34.06 10.56 -48.27
CA THR A 37 34.79 11.82 -48.08
C THR A 37 34.00 12.96 -48.68
N THR A 38 34.02 14.12 -48.02
CA THR A 38 33.58 15.39 -48.62
C THR A 38 34.81 16.09 -49.18
N ASP A 39 34.77 16.42 -50.46
CA ASP A 39 35.73 17.27 -51.16
C ASP A 39 34.94 18.46 -51.71
N ASP A 40 35.23 19.66 -51.20
CA ASP A 40 34.61 20.91 -51.62
C ASP A 40 35.51 21.72 -52.58
N GLY A 41 36.57 21.09 -53.11
CA GLY A 41 37.50 21.70 -54.07
C GLY A 41 38.50 22.67 -53.44
N ASP A 42 38.62 22.71 -52.10
CA ASP A 42 39.59 23.52 -51.37
C ASP A 42 40.96 22.83 -51.17
N GLY A 43 41.08 21.57 -51.62
CA GLY A 43 42.28 20.75 -51.49
C GLY A 43 42.40 19.98 -50.17
N THR A 44 41.38 20.01 -49.30
CA THR A 44 41.32 19.24 -48.05
C THR A 44 40.13 18.28 -48.01
N SER A 45 40.42 16.98 -48.18
CA SER A 45 39.40 15.95 -48.02
C SER A 45 39.18 15.64 -46.53
N THR A 46 37.97 15.90 -46.02
CA THR A 46 37.58 15.52 -44.65
C THR A 46 36.86 14.17 -44.67
N ALA A 47 37.34 13.23 -43.85
CA ALA A 47 36.73 11.92 -43.73
C ALA A 47 35.36 12.02 -43.04
N SER A 48 34.32 11.47 -43.66
CA SER A 48 33.00 11.34 -43.01
C SER A 48 33.11 10.47 -41.77
N CYS A 49 32.28 10.78 -40.76
CA CYS A 49 32.11 9.92 -39.60
C CYS A 49 31.42 8.59 -39.96
N LEU A 50 30.80 8.46 -41.14
CA LEU A 50 30.13 7.24 -41.60
C LEU A 50 31.14 6.23 -42.20
N ASN A 51 31.20 5.04 -41.59
CA ASN A 51 31.96 3.89 -42.06
C ASN A 51 31.01 2.80 -42.56
N LEU A 52 31.16 2.40 -43.83
CA LEU A 52 30.36 1.35 -44.47
C LEU A 52 31.19 0.08 -44.65
N GLY A 53 30.87 -0.94 -43.84
CA GLY A 53 31.35 -2.30 -44.00
C GLY A 53 30.38 -3.18 -44.79
N ILE A 54 30.81 -4.38 -45.18
CA ILE A 54 29.97 -5.33 -45.93
C ILE A 54 28.78 -5.88 -45.13
N ASP A 55 28.92 -5.97 -43.80
CA ASP A 55 27.89 -6.54 -42.89
C ASP A 55 27.42 -5.54 -41.82
N ARG A 56 28.11 -4.39 -41.65
CA ARG A 56 27.94 -3.48 -40.52
C ARG A 56 28.19 -2.03 -40.90
N ILE A 57 27.50 -1.12 -40.23
CA ILE A 57 27.63 0.34 -40.36
C ILE A 57 28.19 0.91 -39.06
N GLY A 58 29.21 1.76 -39.17
CA GLY A 58 29.76 2.54 -38.06
C GLY A 58 29.53 4.04 -38.25
N ILE A 59 29.24 4.78 -37.18
CA ILE A 59 29.28 6.25 -37.18
C ILE A 59 30.21 6.68 -36.06
N GLY A 60 31.32 7.35 -36.40
CA GLY A 60 32.38 7.73 -35.45
C GLY A 60 33.27 6.57 -34.99
N THR A 61 33.17 5.40 -35.62
CA THR A 61 34.04 4.24 -35.37
C THR A 61 34.32 3.47 -36.66
N SER A 62 35.56 3.02 -36.83
CA SER A 62 35.98 2.18 -37.95
C SER A 62 35.90 0.68 -37.67
N ALA A 63 35.59 0.29 -36.43
CA ALA A 63 35.42 -1.10 -36.00
C ALA A 63 34.03 -1.28 -35.36
N PRO A 64 32.94 -1.31 -36.14
CA PRO A 64 31.60 -1.50 -35.60
C PRO A 64 31.46 -2.88 -34.94
N GLY A 65 30.93 -2.94 -33.72
CA GLY A 65 30.72 -4.21 -32.99
C GLY A 65 29.33 -4.83 -33.27
N GLN A 66 28.41 -4.05 -33.81
CA GLN A 66 27.01 -4.40 -34.11
C GLN A 66 26.66 -4.00 -35.56
N LEU A 67 25.47 -4.40 -36.05
CA LEU A 67 24.98 -4.00 -37.39
C LEU A 67 24.99 -2.48 -37.58
N LEU A 68 24.63 -1.71 -36.55
CA LEU A 68 24.82 -0.26 -36.46
C LEU A 68 25.57 0.06 -35.17
N HIS A 69 26.73 0.72 -35.26
CA HIS A 69 27.51 1.15 -34.09
C HIS A 69 27.81 2.65 -34.20
N ILE A 70 27.21 3.44 -33.33
CA ILE A 70 27.43 4.89 -33.24
C ILE A 70 28.30 5.15 -32.00
N LYS A 71 29.41 5.86 -32.17
CA LYS A 71 30.39 6.13 -31.11
C LYS A 71 30.89 7.56 -31.20
N SER A 72 30.85 8.28 -30.08
CA SER A 72 31.60 9.53 -29.87
C SER A 72 32.62 9.33 -28.75
N THR A 73 33.72 10.09 -28.78
CA THR A 73 34.74 10.12 -27.71
C THR A 73 34.82 11.46 -26.99
N SER A 74 34.05 12.46 -27.44
CA SER A 74 34.17 13.85 -26.98
C SER A 74 32.83 14.50 -26.60
N ALA A 75 31.71 13.80 -26.82
CA ALA A 75 30.36 14.28 -26.47
C ALA A 75 29.44 13.09 -26.17
N SER A 76 28.31 13.36 -25.51
CA SER A 76 27.21 12.39 -25.41
C SER A 76 26.79 11.93 -26.81
N THR A 77 26.57 10.62 -26.97
CA THR A 77 26.10 10.05 -28.24
C THR A 77 24.59 9.88 -28.17
N THR A 78 23.85 10.60 -29.00
CA THR A 78 22.38 10.53 -29.09
C THR A 78 21.96 10.06 -30.47
N VAL A 79 20.95 9.21 -30.53
CA VAL A 79 20.21 8.90 -31.76
C VAL A 79 18.86 9.60 -31.65
N MET A 80 18.60 10.54 -32.55
CA MET A 80 17.33 11.27 -32.59
C MET A 80 16.40 10.59 -33.59
N ILE A 81 15.20 10.26 -33.12
CA ILE A 81 14.06 9.85 -33.95
C ILE A 81 13.02 10.94 -33.73
N GLU A 82 12.64 11.64 -34.80
CA GLU A 82 11.70 12.76 -34.71
C GLU A 82 10.67 12.68 -35.83
N THR A 83 9.50 13.23 -35.54
CA THR A 83 8.46 13.51 -36.54
C THR A 83 7.96 14.93 -36.32
N SER A 84 7.79 15.68 -37.41
CA SER A 84 7.27 17.04 -37.39
C SER A 84 5.77 17.09 -37.69
N ASN A 85 5.13 15.94 -37.91
CA ASN A 85 3.73 15.85 -38.25
C ASN A 85 2.88 15.80 -36.97
N ASN A 86 1.92 16.71 -36.84
CA ASN A 86 0.93 16.64 -35.76
C ASN A 86 0.17 15.32 -35.84
N GLY A 87 -0.13 14.72 -34.69
CA GLY A 87 -0.73 13.38 -34.60
C GLY A 87 0.18 12.23 -34.99
N SER A 88 1.49 12.43 -35.06
CA SER A 88 2.46 11.35 -35.31
C SER A 88 3.37 11.13 -34.10
N ASP A 89 3.70 9.87 -33.87
CA ASP A 89 4.62 9.46 -32.81
C ASP A 89 6.03 9.27 -33.38
N ALA A 90 7.04 9.61 -32.58
CA ALA A 90 8.42 9.21 -32.85
C ALA A 90 8.68 7.85 -32.18
N THR A 91 8.92 6.82 -33.00
CA THR A 91 8.95 5.42 -32.53
C THR A 91 10.28 4.75 -32.80
N LEU A 92 10.82 4.07 -31.77
CA LEU A 92 11.77 2.98 -31.95
C LEU A 92 11.03 1.65 -31.87
N ALA A 93 11.02 0.90 -32.98
CA ALA A 93 10.39 -0.42 -33.06
C ALA A 93 11.41 -1.55 -32.88
N LEU A 94 11.09 -2.49 -31.99
CA LEU A 94 11.88 -3.68 -31.67
C LEU A 94 11.05 -4.92 -31.98
N LYS A 95 11.40 -5.64 -33.06
CA LYS A 95 10.61 -6.79 -33.55
C LYS A 95 11.38 -8.10 -33.43
N SER A 96 10.70 -9.11 -32.90
CA SER A 96 11.08 -10.53 -32.92
C SER A 96 10.18 -11.31 -33.89
N SER A 97 10.37 -12.63 -34.01
CA SER A 97 9.46 -13.48 -34.79
C SER A 97 8.04 -13.48 -34.24
N ASP A 98 7.88 -13.24 -32.93
CA ASP A 98 6.64 -13.50 -32.22
C ASP A 98 5.90 -12.21 -31.86
N ASN A 99 6.64 -11.13 -31.57
CA ASN A 99 6.08 -9.86 -31.11
C ASN A 99 6.91 -8.65 -31.58
N GLN A 100 6.25 -7.51 -31.70
CA GLN A 100 6.88 -6.19 -31.80
C GLN A 100 6.59 -5.36 -30.54
N TRP A 101 7.61 -4.65 -30.07
CA TRP A 101 7.51 -3.64 -29.02
C TRP A 101 7.90 -2.28 -29.59
N ASN A 102 7.17 -1.25 -29.19
CA ASN A 102 7.44 0.12 -29.57
C ASN A 102 7.78 0.95 -28.32
N ILE A 103 8.78 1.81 -28.47
CA ILE A 103 9.10 2.87 -27.52
C ILE A 103 8.75 4.17 -28.22
N ASN A 104 7.75 4.90 -27.71
CA ASN A 104 7.20 6.05 -28.39
C ASN A 104 7.36 7.34 -27.58
N SER A 105 7.65 8.42 -28.31
CA SER A 105 7.33 9.78 -27.87
C SER A 105 6.11 10.23 -28.65
N LYS A 106 4.98 10.36 -27.97
CA LYS A 106 3.67 10.60 -28.56
C LYS A 106 3.32 12.07 -28.61
N GLU A 107 2.34 12.38 -29.45
CA GLU A 107 1.69 13.69 -29.42
C GLU A 107 1.20 14.02 -27.98
N GLY A 108 1.33 15.28 -27.57
CA GLY A 108 0.95 15.71 -26.23
C GLY A 108 2.00 15.47 -25.14
N GLY A 109 3.20 14.97 -25.49
CA GLY A 109 4.33 14.85 -24.56
C GLY A 109 4.33 13.58 -23.72
N THR A 110 3.53 12.58 -24.11
CA THR A 110 3.49 11.28 -23.44
C THR A 110 4.61 10.38 -23.95
N PHE A 111 5.33 9.74 -23.04
CA PHE A 111 6.23 8.64 -23.35
C PHE A 111 5.51 7.32 -23.05
N ASP A 112 5.52 6.37 -23.97
CA ASP A 112 4.95 5.04 -23.68
C ASP A 112 5.77 3.88 -24.24
N ILE A 113 5.49 2.71 -23.66
CA ILE A 113 5.94 1.40 -24.12
C ILE A 113 4.69 0.58 -24.43
N ALA A 114 4.56 0.15 -25.68
CA ALA A 114 3.41 -0.60 -26.19
C ALA A 114 3.85 -1.84 -26.97
N ASP A 115 3.00 -2.86 -27.02
CA ASP A 115 3.16 -4.00 -27.93
C ASP A 115 2.44 -3.77 -29.27
N GLU A 116 2.38 -4.78 -30.14
CA GLU A 116 1.81 -4.69 -31.50
C GLU A 116 0.28 -4.42 -31.49
N GLY A 117 -0.38 -4.54 -30.34
CA GLY A 117 -1.75 -4.05 -30.11
C GLY A 117 -1.73 -2.62 -29.57
N THR A 118 -2.83 -1.88 -29.69
CA THR A 118 -2.96 -0.53 -29.11
C THR A 118 -2.87 -0.50 -27.57
N SER A 119 -2.44 -1.59 -26.93
CA SER A 119 -2.34 -1.73 -25.49
C SER A 119 -1.04 -1.13 -24.99
N VAL A 120 -1.14 0.03 -24.36
CA VAL A 120 -0.03 0.59 -23.60
C VAL A 120 0.28 -0.29 -22.38
N ARG A 121 1.54 -0.66 -22.24
CA ARG A 121 2.05 -1.47 -21.12
C ARG A 121 2.60 -0.57 -20.02
N MET A 122 3.23 0.53 -20.40
CA MET A 122 3.70 1.56 -19.48
C MET A 122 3.55 2.93 -20.13
N THR A 123 3.09 3.91 -19.34
CA THR A 123 2.94 5.31 -19.75
C THR A 123 3.70 6.21 -18.78
N ILE A 124 4.32 7.28 -19.28
CA ILE A 124 4.67 8.48 -18.53
C ILE A 124 3.99 9.66 -19.20
N ASP A 125 3.05 10.29 -18.53
CA ASP A 125 2.28 11.40 -19.10
C ASP A 125 3.05 12.74 -19.04
N GLY A 126 2.46 13.79 -19.62
CA GLY A 126 3.05 15.13 -19.60
C GLY A 126 3.14 15.79 -18.22
N ALA A 127 2.49 15.23 -17.20
CA ALA A 127 2.59 15.64 -15.80
C ALA A 127 3.65 14.83 -15.01
N GLY A 128 4.24 13.80 -15.63
CA GLY A 128 5.23 12.92 -15.01
C GLY A 128 4.65 11.74 -14.24
N GLN A 129 3.34 11.47 -14.37
CA GLN A 129 2.70 10.32 -13.74
C GLN A 129 3.01 9.04 -14.52
N VAL A 130 3.23 7.95 -13.81
CA VAL A 130 3.59 6.65 -14.38
C VAL A 130 2.39 5.70 -14.31
N GLY A 131 1.92 5.25 -15.47
CA GLY A 131 0.93 4.18 -15.58
C GLY A 131 1.60 2.86 -15.95
N ILE A 132 1.17 1.74 -15.36
CA ILE A 132 1.46 0.38 -15.84
C ILE A 132 0.14 -0.31 -16.11
N GLY A 133 -0.07 -0.72 -17.37
CA GLY A 133 -1.33 -1.26 -17.88
C GLY A 133 -2.45 -0.23 -18.03
N ILE A 134 -2.13 1.07 -17.93
CA ILE A 134 -3.07 2.19 -18.05
C ILE A 134 -2.46 3.34 -18.86
N GLU A 135 -3.26 3.93 -19.73
CA GLU A 135 -2.87 5.05 -20.60
C GLU A 135 -2.97 6.41 -19.91
N ALA A 136 -3.95 6.58 -19.02
CA ALA A 136 -4.19 7.82 -18.30
C ALA A 136 -4.07 7.59 -16.78
N PRO A 137 -2.85 7.61 -16.21
CA PRO A 137 -2.66 7.47 -14.78
C PRO A 137 -3.34 8.62 -14.00
N GLU A 138 -3.94 8.31 -12.85
CA GLU A 138 -4.66 9.26 -11.98
C GLU A 138 -3.92 9.48 -10.63
N ALA A 139 -2.70 8.95 -10.54
CA ALA A 139 -1.77 9.07 -9.42
C ALA A 139 -0.33 9.02 -9.95
N LEU A 140 0.65 9.43 -9.11
CA LEU A 140 2.06 9.45 -9.51
C LEU A 140 2.54 8.08 -10.02
N LEU A 141 2.10 7.00 -9.38
CA LEU A 141 2.23 5.64 -9.87
C LEU A 141 0.86 4.95 -9.84
N HIS A 142 0.35 4.59 -11.02
CA HIS A 142 -0.93 3.92 -11.18
C HIS A 142 -0.74 2.55 -11.86
N LEU A 143 -1.03 1.47 -11.16
CA LEU A 143 -1.02 0.10 -11.69
C LEU A 143 -2.45 -0.38 -11.89
N ASN A 144 -2.81 -0.72 -13.13
CA ASN A 144 -4.11 -1.28 -13.49
C ASN A 144 -3.92 -2.48 -14.43
N VAL A 145 -4.63 -3.57 -14.15
CA VAL A 145 -4.56 -4.82 -14.94
C VAL A 145 -5.73 -4.99 -15.93
N THR A 146 -6.88 -4.34 -15.70
CA THR A 146 -8.13 -4.59 -16.45
C THR A 146 -8.78 -3.37 -17.12
N GLY A 147 -8.10 -2.21 -17.10
CA GLY A 147 -8.43 -1.03 -17.91
C GLY A 147 -9.71 -0.28 -17.51
N SER A 148 -10.47 -0.76 -16.52
CA SER A 148 -11.53 0.03 -15.89
C SER A 148 -10.95 0.75 -14.69
N VAL A 149 -11.10 2.08 -14.68
CA VAL A 149 -10.55 2.95 -13.63
C VAL A 149 -11.60 3.23 -12.58
N ILE A 150 -11.26 2.99 -11.32
CA ILE A 150 -12.00 3.52 -10.18
C ILE A 150 -11.29 4.81 -9.77
N ALA A 151 -12.03 5.92 -9.72
CA ALA A 151 -11.45 7.20 -9.32
C ALA A 151 -10.75 7.07 -7.94
N PRO A 152 -9.42 7.31 -7.85
CA PRO A 152 -8.69 7.12 -6.61
C PRO A 152 -9.01 8.24 -5.62
N ALA A 153 -8.74 7.98 -4.34
CA ALA A 153 -8.84 9.01 -3.31
C ALA A 153 -7.85 10.15 -3.58
N THR A 154 -8.30 11.40 -3.39
CA THR A 154 -7.46 12.59 -3.55
C THR A 154 -6.18 12.51 -2.71
N GLY A 155 -5.03 12.71 -3.35
CA GLY A 155 -3.72 12.69 -2.70
C GLY A 155 -3.01 11.32 -2.69
N SER A 156 -3.59 10.29 -3.33
CA SER A 156 -2.94 8.99 -3.48
C SER A 156 -1.72 9.09 -4.41
N LEU A 157 -0.54 8.68 -3.94
CA LEU A 157 0.67 8.60 -4.78
C LEU A 157 0.81 7.26 -5.50
N LEU A 158 0.42 6.17 -4.84
CA LEU A 158 0.36 4.82 -5.39
C LEU A 158 -1.10 4.38 -5.46
N VAL A 159 -1.54 4.01 -6.64
CA VAL A 159 -2.85 3.39 -6.86
C VAL A 159 -2.63 2.01 -7.45
N LEU A 160 -3.22 1.01 -6.81
CA LEU A 160 -3.27 -0.37 -7.26
C LEU A 160 -4.74 -0.70 -7.48
N GLU A 161 -5.11 -1.05 -8.71
CA GLU A 161 -6.50 -1.40 -9.00
C GLU A 161 -6.62 -2.63 -9.92
N ASP A 162 -7.63 -3.44 -9.61
CA ASP A 162 -8.11 -4.54 -10.44
C ASP A 162 -9.63 -4.62 -10.23
N THR A 163 -10.39 -4.59 -11.32
CA THR A 163 -11.86 -4.64 -11.27
C THR A 163 -12.42 -6.05 -11.44
N SER A 164 -11.55 -7.05 -11.58
CA SER A 164 -11.91 -8.43 -11.93
C SER A 164 -11.18 -9.50 -11.10
N GLY A 165 -10.15 -9.09 -10.35
CA GLY A 165 -9.26 -9.95 -9.60
C GLY A 165 -8.80 -9.33 -8.26
N PRO A 166 -7.94 -10.03 -7.52
CA PRO A 166 -7.43 -9.53 -6.25
C PRO A 166 -6.48 -8.34 -6.47
N CYS A 167 -6.72 -7.25 -5.76
CA CYS A 167 -5.77 -6.17 -5.62
C CYS A 167 -5.09 -6.27 -4.25
N GLY A 168 -3.77 -6.38 -4.21
CA GLY A 168 -3.02 -6.49 -2.96
C GLY A 168 -1.54 -6.19 -3.11
N ILE A 169 -0.89 -5.93 -1.98
CA ILE A 169 0.55 -5.77 -1.85
C ILE A 169 1.09 -6.99 -1.10
N ASN A 170 2.10 -7.64 -1.67
CA ASN A 170 2.78 -8.75 -1.02
C ASN A 170 4.18 -8.30 -0.56
N ILE A 171 4.40 -8.24 0.75
CA ILE A 171 5.67 -7.84 1.37
C ILE A 171 6.24 -9.07 2.06
N LEU A 172 7.32 -9.62 1.50
CA LEU A 172 7.92 -10.88 1.96
C LEU A 172 9.38 -10.69 2.36
N THR A 173 9.72 -11.26 3.50
CA THR A 173 11.10 -11.44 3.99
C THR A 173 11.36 -12.93 4.20
N GLY A 174 12.63 -13.33 4.31
CA GLY A 174 12.95 -14.72 4.62
C GLY A 174 12.59 -15.07 6.07
N LYS A 175 12.08 -16.26 6.36
CA LYS A 175 11.68 -16.68 7.73
C LYS A 175 12.74 -16.46 8.81
N THR A 176 14.02 -16.52 8.44
CA THR A 176 15.18 -16.33 9.34
C THR A 176 15.86 -14.97 9.15
N ALA A 177 15.25 -14.05 8.41
CA ALA A 177 15.72 -12.68 8.33
C ALA A 177 15.54 -12.03 9.69
N THR A 178 16.49 -11.17 10.06
CA THR A 178 16.42 -10.36 11.29
C THR A 178 15.53 -9.13 11.14
N ASP A 179 15.15 -8.81 9.90
CA ASP A 179 14.33 -7.65 9.57
C ASP A 179 12.93 -8.12 9.17
N ASP A 180 11.93 -7.63 9.88
CA ASP A 180 10.53 -7.94 9.63
C ASP A 180 9.97 -7.15 8.43
N PRO A 181 8.99 -7.69 7.68
CA PRO A 181 8.27 -6.93 6.67
C PRO A 181 7.36 -5.93 7.38
N PHE A 182 7.37 -4.68 6.90
CA PHE A 182 6.61 -3.61 7.52
C PHE A 182 5.98 -2.66 6.50
N ILE A 183 4.98 -1.92 6.98
CA ILE A 183 4.55 -0.64 6.42
C ILE A 183 4.85 0.41 7.49
N SER A 184 5.61 1.44 7.14
CA SER A 184 5.99 2.51 8.06
C SER A 184 5.41 3.85 7.62
N PHE A 185 5.14 4.69 8.62
CA PHE A 185 4.75 6.07 8.46
C PHE A 185 5.71 6.93 9.28
N GLY A 186 6.16 8.02 8.68
CA GLY A 186 7.09 8.93 9.30
C GLY A 186 6.86 10.36 8.84
N ASP A 187 7.58 11.27 9.48
CA ASP A 187 7.61 12.68 9.19
C ASP A 187 9.06 13.20 9.22
N GLU A 188 9.22 14.52 9.17
CA GLU A 188 10.53 15.18 9.21
C GLU A 188 11.27 15.02 10.55
N ASP A 189 10.56 14.66 11.63
CA ASP A 189 11.12 14.44 12.96
C ASP A 189 11.49 12.96 13.20
N ALA A 190 10.73 12.03 12.62
CA ALA A 190 10.97 10.59 12.73
C ALA A 190 10.54 9.83 11.46
N ALA A 191 11.53 9.23 10.77
CA ALA A 191 11.30 8.46 9.55
C ALA A 191 10.39 7.22 9.74
N GLU A 192 10.29 6.69 10.97
CA GLU A 192 9.43 5.55 11.34
C GLU A 192 8.70 5.83 12.66
N GLN A 193 7.84 6.85 12.68
CA GLN A 193 7.03 7.17 13.86
C GLN A 193 5.96 6.12 14.15
N VAL A 194 5.41 5.50 13.11
CA VAL A 194 4.41 4.43 13.21
C VAL A 194 4.81 3.27 12.31
N LYS A 195 4.70 2.04 12.80
CA LYS A 195 4.96 0.82 12.00
C LYS A 195 3.86 -0.20 12.21
N ILE A 196 3.50 -0.88 11.13
CA ILE A 196 2.75 -2.13 11.16
C ILE A 196 3.67 -3.19 10.60
N TYR A 197 4.03 -4.20 11.41
CA TYR A 197 5.00 -5.22 11.00
C TYR A 197 4.63 -6.59 11.54
N TYR A 198 5.14 -7.62 10.86
CA TYR A 198 4.92 -9.02 11.21
C TYR A 198 6.22 -9.62 11.73
N GLU A 199 6.33 -9.80 13.05
CA GLU A 199 7.43 -10.51 13.68
C GLU A 199 7.30 -11.99 13.36
N HIS A 200 8.14 -12.44 12.43
CA HIS A 200 7.98 -13.74 11.82
C HIS A 200 9.09 -14.72 12.16
N ASP A 201 10.14 -14.36 12.91
CA ASP A 201 11.26 -15.26 13.17
C ASP A 201 11.22 -15.93 14.55
N GLN A 202 10.28 -15.54 15.42
CA GLN A 202 10.05 -16.11 16.74
C GLN A 202 8.75 -16.95 16.85
N SER A 203 8.54 -17.53 18.04
CA SER A 203 7.28 -18.16 18.43
C SER A 203 6.83 -17.63 19.81
N PRO A 204 5.63 -17.05 19.95
CA PRO A 204 4.61 -16.87 18.91
C PRO A 204 5.04 -15.89 17.82
N GLU A 205 4.43 -16.02 16.64
CA GLU A 205 4.53 -15.00 15.59
C GLU A 205 3.49 -13.90 15.87
N LEU A 206 3.85 -12.65 15.63
CA LEU A 206 3.10 -11.50 16.10
C LEU A 206 2.88 -10.47 14.99
N LEU A 207 1.70 -9.86 14.98
CA LEU A 207 1.42 -8.64 14.22
C LEU A 207 1.45 -7.45 15.19
N HIS A 208 2.29 -6.47 14.90
CA HIS A 208 2.52 -5.30 15.74
C HIS A 208 1.91 -4.05 15.14
N PHE A 209 1.36 -3.20 16.02
CA PHE A 209 1.06 -1.81 15.76
C PHE A 209 1.91 -0.96 16.71
N GLU A 210 2.99 -0.42 16.16
CA GLU A 210 4.00 0.33 16.89
C GLU A 210 3.81 1.83 16.70
N ILE A 211 3.96 2.60 17.79
CA ILE A 211 4.00 4.06 17.74
C ILE A 211 5.14 4.56 18.63
N GLY A 212 6.10 5.26 18.01
CA GLY A 212 7.27 5.83 18.66
C GLY A 212 8.21 4.76 19.22
N GLY A 213 8.43 3.66 18.48
CA GLY A 213 9.30 2.56 18.91
C GLY A 213 8.74 1.71 20.05
N GLN A 214 7.42 1.74 20.27
CA GLN A 214 6.74 0.98 21.33
C GLN A 214 5.49 0.30 20.78
N ASP A 215 5.34 -0.98 21.10
CA ASP A 215 4.13 -1.74 20.79
C ASP A 215 2.93 -1.17 21.55
N ARG A 216 1.96 -0.65 20.79
CA ARG A 216 0.69 -0.16 21.35
C ARG A 216 -0.38 -1.23 21.30
N MET A 217 -0.37 -2.04 20.24
CA MET A 217 -1.24 -3.20 20.08
C MET A 217 -0.45 -4.35 19.44
N VAL A 218 -0.71 -5.56 19.93
CA VAL A 218 -0.16 -6.81 19.39
C VAL A 218 -1.27 -7.82 19.16
N LEU A 219 -1.27 -8.48 18.01
CA LEU A 219 -2.10 -9.66 17.71
C LEU A 219 -1.19 -10.88 17.57
N THR A 220 -1.44 -11.89 18.40
CA THR A 220 -0.70 -13.16 18.34
C THR A 220 -1.27 -14.09 17.28
N ASN A 221 -0.47 -15.04 16.80
CA ASN A 221 -0.94 -16.14 15.96
C ASN A 221 -1.98 -17.08 16.63
N ALA A 222 -2.20 -16.96 17.95
CA ALA A 222 -3.28 -17.63 18.68
C ALA A 222 -4.61 -16.85 18.67
N GLY A 223 -4.62 -15.62 18.16
CA GLY A 223 -5.81 -14.75 18.11
C GLY A 223 -5.92 -13.76 19.28
N ASN A 224 -5.02 -13.79 20.25
CA ASN A 224 -5.06 -12.87 21.39
C ASN A 224 -4.62 -11.45 21.01
N VAL A 225 -5.35 -10.45 21.50
CA VAL A 225 -5.05 -9.03 21.35
C VAL A 225 -4.51 -8.45 22.66
N GLY A 226 -3.29 -7.93 22.62
CA GLY A 226 -2.70 -7.15 23.70
C GLY A 226 -2.79 -5.66 23.40
N ILE A 227 -3.19 -4.85 24.37
CA ILE A 227 -3.08 -3.38 24.33
C ILE A 227 -2.12 -2.95 25.43
N GLY A 228 -0.99 -2.34 25.04
CA GLY A 228 0.10 -1.97 25.95
C GLY A 228 0.95 -3.15 26.48
N THR A 229 0.75 -4.36 25.94
CA THR A 229 1.53 -5.57 26.26
C THR A 229 1.74 -6.43 25.02
N ALA A 230 2.96 -6.93 24.84
CA ALA A 230 3.29 -7.89 23.77
C ALA A 230 2.98 -9.35 24.15
N ALA A 231 2.67 -9.62 25.43
CA ALA A 231 2.36 -10.95 25.94
C ALA A 231 0.93 -10.99 26.53
N PRO A 232 -0.12 -10.92 25.69
CA PRO A 232 -1.49 -11.06 26.16
C PRO A 232 -1.69 -12.44 26.81
N ARG A 233 -2.28 -12.47 28.01
CA ARG A 233 -2.52 -13.71 28.77
C ARG A 233 -3.89 -14.32 28.50
N GLU A 234 -4.78 -13.55 27.88
CA GLU A 234 -6.15 -13.89 27.52
C GLU A 234 -6.43 -13.32 26.12
N GLU A 235 -7.58 -13.66 25.52
CA GLU A 235 -7.99 -13.17 24.19
C GLU A 235 -7.94 -11.64 24.07
N PHE A 236 -8.24 -10.93 25.16
CA PHE A 236 -8.07 -9.49 25.24
C PHE A 236 -7.37 -9.10 26.55
N HIS A 237 -6.15 -8.56 26.45
CA HIS A 237 -5.36 -8.13 27.60
C HIS A 237 -4.99 -6.64 27.46
N VAL A 238 -5.65 -5.79 28.25
CA VAL A 238 -5.28 -4.38 28.39
C VAL A 238 -4.33 -4.23 29.58
N TYR A 239 -3.14 -3.72 29.32
CA TYR A 239 -2.09 -3.53 30.32
C TYR A 239 -1.57 -2.09 30.26
N ASP A 240 -1.66 -1.39 31.38
CA ASP A 240 -0.98 -0.09 31.54
C ASP A 240 0.40 -0.32 32.16
N SER A 241 1.45 -0.08 31.37
CA SER A 241 2.85 -0.17 31.80
C SER A 241 3.37 1.12 32.42
N ALA A 242 2.57 2.20 32.44
CA ALA A 242 2.96 3.46 33.02
C ALA A 242 3.10 3.35 34.55
N THR A 243 4.28 3.74 35.05
CA THR A 243 4.61 3.70 36.48
C THR A 243 4.18 4.95 37.23
N THR A 244 3.71 5.98 36.52
CA THR A 244 3.28 7.27 37.08
C THR A 244 1.78 7.46 36.90
N ALA A 245 1.01 7.04 37.92
CA ALA A 245 -0.38 7.41 38.22
C ALA A 245 -1.31 7.78 37.03
N THR A 246 -1.25 7.05 35.93
CA THR A 246 -2.35 6.97 34.97
C THR A 246 -3.17 5.76 35.35
N SER A 247 -4.48 5.95 35.48
CA SER A 247 -5.37 4.84 35.77
C SER A 247 -5.49 3.99 34.51
N GLY A 248 -4.94 2.78 34.52
CA GLY A 248 -5.09 1.74 33.47
C GLY A 248 -6.52 1.20 33.35
N ASN A 249 -7.49 2.09 33.27
CA ASN A 249 -8.91 1.76 33.24
C ASN A 249 -9.35 1.48 31.80
N LEU A 250 -10.18 0.44 31.64
CA LEU A 250 -10.97 0.28 30.43
C LEU A 250 -12.14 1.28 30.45
N LEU A 251 -12.18 2.22 29.51
CA LEU A 251 -13.31 3.12 29.34
C LEU A 251 -14.39 2.45 28.48
N ILE A 252 -15.56 2.18 29.09
CA ILE A 252 -16.77 1.74 28.40
C ILE A 252 -17.75 2.91 28.35
N GLN A 253 -17.93 3.50 27.18
CA GLN A 253 -18.71 4.72 26.99
C GLN A 253 -19.89 4.50 26.03
N GLY A 254 -21.09 4.85 26.47
CA GLY A 254 -22.25 5.00 25.61
C GLY A 254 -22.33 6.43 25.09
N ASN A 255 -22.43 6.62 23.78
CA ASN A 255 -22.65 7.94 23.20
C ASN A 255 -24.14 8.31 23.30
N HIS A 256 -24.46 9.41 23.97
CA HIS A 256 -25.82 9.90 23.98
C HIS A 256 -25.91 11.44 24.08
N ASN A 257 -26.70 12.03 23.18
CA ASN A 257 -26.81 13.47 22.96
C ASN A 257 -28.23 14.05 23.22
N SER A 258 -29.22 13.24 23.58
CA SER A 258 -30.59 13.71 23.79
C SER A 258 -30.85 14.15 25.25
N GLU A 259 -31.75 15.13 25.42
CA GLU A 259 -32.22 15.67 26.70
C GLU A 259 -33.08 14.66 27.49
N GLU A 260 -33.41 13.51 26.90
CA GLU A 260 -34.19 12.48 27.57
C GLU A 260 -33.33 11.72 28.59
N VAL A 261 -33.80 11.72 29.84
CA VAL A 261 -33.26 10.89 30.92
C VAL A 261 -34.06 9.58 30.92
N GLY A 262 -33.41 8.42 30.81
CA GLY A 262 -34.10 7.15 31.06
C GLY A 262 -33.67 5.91 30.30
N ASN A 263 -32.92 6.01 29.20
CA ASN A 263 -32.57 4.83 28.38
C ASN A 263 -31.09 4.73 27.97
N HIS A 264 -30.21 5.53 28.59
CA HIS A 264 -28.79 5.57 28.23
C HIS A 264 -27.98 4.84 29.27
N GLN A 265 -27.24 3.86 28.81
CA GLN A 265 -26.39 3.04 29.65
C GLN A 265 -25.07 2.76 28.95
N SER A 266 -24.02 2.63 29.74
CA SER A 266 -22.79 1.95 29.34
C SER A 266 -22.59 0.78 30.29
N GLY A 267 -22.01 -0.32 29.80
CA GLY A 267 -21.88 -1.49 30.65
C GLY A 267 -21.14 -2.65 29.99
N LEU A 268 -20.82 -3.62 30.83
CA LEU A 268 -20.26 -4.91 30.44
C LEU A 268 -21.40 -5.93 30.41
N LEU A 269 -21.55 -6.59 29.27
CA LEU A 269 -22.56 -7.62 29.03
C LEU A 269 -21.90 -8.99 29.05
N PHE A 270 -22.62 -9.98 29.58
CA PHE A 270 -22.20 -11.36 29.63
C PHE A 270 -23.22 -12.24 28.93
N LYS A 271 -22.73 -13.07 27.99
CA LYS A 271 -23.50 -14.01 27.18
C LYS A 271 -22.78 -15.34 27.20
N ILE A 272 -23.53 -16.44 27.26
CA ILE A 272 -23.03 -17.79 27.00
C ILE A 272 -23.98 -18.39 25.97
N ASP A 273 -23.52 -18.47 24.73
CA ASP A 273 -24.25 -19.05 23.61
C ASP A 273 -23.26 -19.38 22.49
N SER A 274 -23.65 -20.25 21.56
CA SER A 274 -22.86 -20.54 20.36
C SER A 274 -23.20 -19.66 19.16
N ALA A 275 -24.30 -18.90 19.22
CA ALA A 275 -24.73 -18.04 18.12
C ALA A 275 -24.05 -16.65 18.19
N ASP A 276 -23.55 -16.19 17.05
CA ASP A 276 -23.07 -14.82 16.83
C ASP A 276 -24.25 -13.89 16.47
N ASP A 277 -25.18 -13.79 17.41
CA ASP A 277 -26.36 -12.92 17.33
C ASP A 277 -26.43 -11.96 18.53
N ASP A 278 -27.35 -11.00 18.46
CA ASP A 278 -27.52 -9.99 19.51
C ASP A 278 -28.43 -10.43 20.66
N ASN A 279 -28.71 -11.72 20.81
CA ASN A 279 -29.67 -12.26 21.78
C ASN A 279 -28.98 -12.92 22.99
N LYS A 280 -29.74 -13.22 24.06
CA LYS A 280 -29.29 -13.97 25.24
C LYS A 280 -28.10 -13.36 26.00
N LYS A 281 -27.97 -12.05 26.01
CA LYS A 281 -27.06 -11.34 26.93
C LYS A 281 -27.69 -11.35 28.33
N LYS A 282 -27.46 -12.44 29.06
CA LYS A 282 -28.22 -12.77 30.28
C LYS A 282 -27.74 -12.03 31.53
N ALA A 283 -26.56 -11.43 31.55
CA ALA A 283 -26.13 -10.64 32.70
C ALA A 283 -25.35 -9.40 32.28
N GLY A 284 -25.24 -8.44 33.20
CA GLY A 284 -24.35 -7.31 32.97
C GLY A 284 -24.22 -6.37 34.16
N ILE A 285 -23.23 -5.49 34.05
CA ILE A 285 -22.94 -4.39 34.97
C ILE A 285 -23.06 -3.11 34.18
N PHE A 286 -23.89 -2.17 34.63
CA PHE A 286 -24.22 -0.97 33.86
C PHE A 286 -24.18 0.27 34.72
N LEU A 287 -23.77 1.39 34.13
CA LEU A 287 -24.11 2.72 34.59
C LEU A 287 -25.30 3.21 33.76
N LYS A 288 -26.48 3.34 34.39
CA LYS A 288 -27.68 3.89 33.74
C LYS A 288 -27.80 5.37 34.10
N ARG A 289 -27.76 6.24 33.09
CA ARG A 289 -27.86 7.70 33.28
C ARG A 289 -29.21 8.09 33.87
N THR A 290 -29.20 8.81 34.99
CA THR A 290 -30.38 9.35 35.68
C THR A 290 -30.40 10.88 35.75
N GLY A 291 -29.36 11.55 35.25
CA GLY A 291 -29.30 13.01 35.16
C GLY A 291 -28.25 13.52 34.18
N TRP A 292 -27.98 14.82 34.26
CA TRP A 292 -26.98 15.51 33.44
C TRP A 292 -25.55 15.09 33.78
N TYR A 293 -24.60 15.40 32.88
CA TYR A 293 -23.16 15.14 33.11
C TYR A 293 -22.81 13.66 33.34
N GLY A 294 -23.63 12.75 32.82
CA GLY A 294 -23.38 11.30 32.92
C GLY A 294 -23.64 10.71 34.30
N VAL A 295 -24.25 11.47 35.24
CA VAL A 295 -24.63 10.91 36.54
C VAL A 295 -25.70 9.84 36.35
N GLY A 296 -25.61 8.78 37.15
CA GLY A 296 -26.41 7.60 36.96
C GLY A 296 -26.43 6.67 38.15
N ASP A 297 -27.26 5.64 38.03
CA ASP A 297 -27.31 4.52 38.95
C ASP A 297 -26.43 3.37 38.41
N MET A 298 -25.75 2.66 39.29
CA MET A 298 -25.04 1.42 38.95
C MET A 298 -25.98 0.24 39.11
N HIS A 299 -26.16 -0.54 38.05
CA HIS A 299 -27.03 -1.72 38.02
C HIS A 299 -26.20 -2.99 37.87
N PHE A 300 -26.54 -3.99 38.69
CA PHE A 300 -26.13 -5.39 38.50
C PHE A 300 -27.38 -6.17 38.13
N ALA A 301 -27.44 -6.64 36.90
CA ALA A 301 -28.63 -7.25 36.33
C ALA A 301 -28.38 -8.68 35.87
N LEU A 302 -29.40 -9.53 36.06
CA LEU A 302 -29.39 -10.93 35.69
C LEU A 302 -30.77 -11.34 35.18
N GLU A 303 -30.84 -11.64 33.90
CA GLU A 303 -32.00 -12.21 33.26
C GLU A 303 -31.90 -13.74 33.28
N ASN A 304 -32.82 -14.38 33.98
CA ASN A 304 -32.75 -15.82 34.27
C ASN A 304 -33.96 -16.61 33.74
N THR A 305 -34.74 -16.02 32.83
CA THR A 305 -35.77 -16.76 32.09
C THR A 305 -35.12 -17.50 30.93
N ALA A 306 -35.55 -18.75 30.74
CA ALA A 306 -35.16 -19.58 29.60
C ALA A 306 -35.85 -19.07 28.31
N SER A 307 -35.41 -17.92 27.83
CA SER A 307 -35.87 -17.24 26.62
C SER A 307 -34.69 -16.69 25.81
N GLU A 308 -34.96 -16.15 24.64
CA GLU A 308 -33.94 -15.48 23.80
C GLU A 308 -33.68 -14.03 24.23
N ASP A 309 -34.46 -13.51 25.17
CA ASP A 309 -34.41 -12.10 25.57
C ASP A 309 -33.06 -11.71 26.18
N ASN A 310 -32.69 -10.46 25.97
CA ASN A 310 -31.56 -9.83 26.64
C ASN A 310 -31.97 -9.30 28.00
N VAL A 311 -30.97 -9.06 28.86
CA VAL A 311 -31.17 -8.39 30.14
C VAL A 311 -31.81 -7.01 29.97
N ASP A 312 -32.90 -6.77 30.69
CA ASP A 312 -33.62 -5.50 30.76
C ASP A 312 -33.48 -4.93 32.18
N LEU A 313 -32.91 -3.72 32.30
CA LEU A 313 -32.71 -3.09 33.61
C LEU A 313 -34.00 -2.77 34.36
N SER A 314 -35.15 -2.72 33.68
CA SER A 314 -36.45 -2.47 34.31
C SER A 314 -37.00 -3.69 35.07
N THR A 315 -36.67 -4.92 34.63
CA THR A 315 -37.15 -6.17 35.22
C THR A 315 -36.05 -6.99 35.90
N ASP A 316 -34.81 -6.84 35.46
CA ASP A 316 -33.74 -7.82 35.74
C ASP A 316 -32.67 -7.28 36.67
N THR A 317 -32.76 -6.02 37.09
CA THR A 317 -31.87 -5.43 38.12
C THR A 317 -32.04 -6.19 39.43
N LYS A 318 -30.97 -6.86 39.89
CA LYS A 318 -30.95 -7.61 41.16
C LYS A 318 -30.31 -6.81 42.28
N MET A 319 -29.32 -5.97 41.96
CA MET A 319 -28.74 -5.00 42.88
C MET A 319 -28.57 -3.66 42.16
N ILE A 320 -28.85 -2.57 42.88
CA ILE A 320 -28.65 -1.21 42.40
C ILE A 320 -27.87 -0.40 43.43
N ILE A 321 -26.97 0.46 42.97
CA ILE A 321 -26.42 1.56 43.75
C ILE A 321 -26.91 2.84 43.08
N LYS A 322 -27.78 3.57 43.75
CA LYS A 322 -28.32 4.83 43.24
C LYS A 322 -27.20 5.87 43.14
N GLY A 323 -27.34 6.84 42.25
CA GLY A 323 -26.46 8.02 42.22
C GLY A 323 -26.45 8.81 43.55
N SER A 324 -27.46 8.60 44.41
CA SER A 324 -27.52 9.11 45.78
C SER A 324 -26.69 8.32 46.80
N GLY A 325 -26.13 7.17 46.44
CA GLY A 325 -25.35 6.27 47.30
C GLY A 325 -26.17 5.18 48.00
N GLN A 326 -27.49 5.13 47.82
CA GLN A 326 -28.33 4.08 48.41
C GLN A 326 -28.20 2.75 47.67
N VAL A 327 -28.14 1.64 48.41
CA VAL A 327 -28.02 0.29 47.88
C VAL A 327 -29.36 -0.44 48.01
N GLY A 328 -29.85 -1.00 46.91
CA GLY A 328 -31.02 -1.87 46.88
C GLY A 328 -30.65 -3.29 46.45
N ILE A 329 -31.15 -4.30 47.16
CA ILE A 329 -31.04 -5.73 46.78
C ILE A 329 -32.44 -6.32 46.63
N GLY A 330 -32.77 -6.77 45.42
CA GLY A 330 -34.13 -7.20 45.05
C GLY A 330 -35.16 -6.06 44.99
N ILE A 331 -34.71 -4.81 45.18
CA ILE A 331 -35.51 -3.59 45.14
C ILE A 331 -34.75 -2.49 44.41
N THR A 332 -35.43 -1.79 43.50
CA THR A 332 -34.81 -0.76 42.62
C THR A 332 -35.00 0.67 43.12
N ALA A 333 -35.83 0.86 44.16
CA ALA A 333 -36.08 2.12 44.83
C ALA A 333 -35.88 1.99 46.34
N PRO A 334 -34.63 1.80 46.81
CA PRO A 334 -34.33 1.68 48.24
C PRO A 334 -34.76 2.93 49.01
N ALA A 335 -35.46 2.76 50.13
CA ALA A 335 -35.90 3.88 50.97
C ALA A 335 -34.88 4.28 52.06
N GLN A 336 -33.87 3.43 52.28
CA GLN A 336 -32.82 3.61 53.28
C GLN A 336 -31.43 3.52 52.61
N ALA A 337 -30.35 3.66 53.39
CA ALA A 337 -28.99 3.49 52.88
C ALA A 337 -28.76 2.09 52.29
N LEU A 338 -29.33 1.06 52.93
CA LEU A 338 -29.42 -0.30 52.42
C LEU A 338 -30.87 -0.78 52.57
N ASP A 339 -31.47 -1.26 51.49
CA ASP A 339 -32.81 -1.84 51.49
C ASP A 339 -32.80 -3.20 50.79
N VAL A 340 -33.33 -4.22 51.46
CA VAL A 340 -33.32 -5.61 50.98
C VAL A 340 -34.74 -6.13 50.91
N LYS A 341 -35.22 -6.40 49.70
CA LYS A 341 -36.51 -7.06 49.50
C LYS A 341 -36.34 -8.57 49.56
N GLY A 342 -36.39 -9.11 50.77
CA GLY A 342 -36.27 -10.54 51.05
C GLY A 342 -35.89 -10.79 52.50
N SER A 343 -35.61 -12.04 52.83
CA SER A 343 -35.02 -12.39 54.13
C SER A 343 -33.54 -12.03 54.12
N LEU A 344 -33.12 -11.20 55.07
CA LEU A 344 -31.71 -10.93 55.33
C LEU A 344 -31.23 -11.88 56.42
N ARG A 345 -30.20 -12.67 56.13
CA ARG A 345 -29.47 -13.42 57.14
C ARG A 345 -28.16 -12.68 57.39
N ILE A 346 -28.01 -12.15 58.61
CA ILE A 346 -26.78 -11.53 59.09
C ILE A 346 -26.12 -12.57 59.97
N GLU A 347 -24.93 -13.01 59.57
CA GLU A 347 -24.07 -13.87 60.38
C GLU A 347 -22.83 -13.07 60.70
N ASP A 348 -22.40 -13.12 61.96
CA ASP A 348 -21.05 -12.73 62.35
C ASP A 348 -20.17 -13.99 62.28
N ASP A 349 -18.93 -13.86 61.83
CA ASP A 349 -17.93 -14.92 61.90
C ASP A 349 -17.49 -15.17 63.37
N ALA A 350 -17.89 -14.31 64.31
CA ALA A 350 -17.62 -14.43 65.75
C ALA A 350 -18.87 -14.79 66.59
N SER A 351 -18.67 -15.69 67.57
CA SER A 351 -19.72 -16.23 68.46
C SER A 351 -20.21 -15.27 69.55
N THR A 352 -20.12 -13.95 69.38
CA THR A 352 -20.61 -12.99 70.38
C THR A 352 -21.42 -11.89 69.72
N ASP A 353 -22.67 -12.27 69.51
CA ASP A 353 -23.80 -11.49 69.03
C ASP A 353 -23.95 -10.15 69.77
N THR A 354 -24.01 -9.06 69.00
CA THR A 354 -25.05 -8.05 69.23
C THR A 354 -25.58 -7.62 67.88
N ALA A 355 -26.53 -8.37 67.35
CA ALA A 355 -27.37 -7.96 66.23
C ALA A 355 -28.01 -6.60 66.57
N ILE A 356 -27.54 -5.55 65.90
CA ILE A 356 -28.21 -4.26 65.89
C ILE A 356 -29.14 -4.29 64.67
N LEU A 357 -30.44 -4.24 64.95
CA LEU A 357 -31.50 -3.94 63.99
C LEU A 357 -31.85 -2.45 64.09
#